data_AF-A0A7J0DHT4-F1
#
_entry.id   AF-A0A7J0DHT4-F1
#
_cell.length_a   1.000
_cell.length_b   1.000
_cell.length_c   1.000
_cell.angle_alpha   90.00
_cell.angle_beta   90.00
_cell.angle_gamma   90.00
#
_symmetry.space_group_name_H-M   'P 1'
#
loop_
_entity.id
_entity.type
_entity.pdbx_description
1 polymer ?
#
loop_
_entity_poly.entity_id
_entity_poly.type
_entity_poly.pdbx_seq_one_letter_code
_entity_poly.pdbx_strand_id
1 'polypeptide(L)'
;MLARDKTIIHGASSLDNIEEWKWKLTMLMRNKDEQEVVSRERKDRRDFDHLSILATRMGLYSRQYTKVVVVSKVPLPNYRSDLDDKRPQREVVLPFGLQREVHAHLERYISRKSLNKEYFLDTTLSRSSSFCSIDTGGGVHEQKETLIKRSIAAEKILGPKSLQLRNKQQDWQNSGHIVM
;
A
#
# COMPACT_ATOMS: atom_id res chain seq x y z
N MET A 1 -28.49 19.05 51.74
CA MET A 1 -27.46 18.86 50.69
C MET A 1 -26.89 17.46 50.81
N LEU A 2 -27.33 16.49 50.00
CA LEU A 2 -26.67 15.18 49.91
C LEU A 2 -25.79 15.17 48.66
N ALA A 3 -24.47 15.24 48.88
CA ALA A 3 -23.50 14.87 47.86
C ALA A 3 -23.53 13.35 47.72
N ARG A 4 -23.93 12.86 46.54
CA ARG A 4 -23.80 11.45 46.18
C ARG A 4 -22.34 11.20 45.82
N ASP A 5 -21.65 10.44 46.66
CA ASP A 5 -20.34 9.89 46.32
C ASP A 5 -20.46 9.07 45.04
N LYS A 6 -19.83 9.58 43.99
CA LYS A 6 -19.70 8.92 42.70
C LYS A 6 -18.63 7.84 42.87
N THR A 7 -19.06 6.66 43.31
CA THR A 7 -18.25 5.45 43.27
C THR A 7 -17.93 5.14 41.81
N ILE A 8 -16.71 5.47 41.40
CA ILE A 8 -16.13 5.00 40.14
C ILE A 8 -15.93 3.49 40.32
N ILE A 9 -16.81 2.70 39.72
CA ILE A 9 -16.76 1.24 39.74
C ILE A 9 -15.60 0.79 38.83
N HIS A 10 -14.37 0.93 39.31
CA HIS A 10 -13.18 0.32 38.71
C HIS A 10 -13.13 -1.15 39.17
N GLY A 11 -14.03 -2.00 38.66
CA GLY A 11 -14.13 -3.38 39.14
C GLY A 11 -15.25 -4.29 38.61
N ALA A 12 -15.90 -3.97 37.50
CA ALA A 12 -16.71 -4.97 36.77
C ALA A 12 -15.74 -5.93 36.04
N SER A 13 -15.36 -6.96 36.78
CA SER A 13 -14.26 -7.90 36.61
C SER A 13 -14.21 -8.60 35.24
N SER A 14 -12.99 -8.87 34.75
CA SER A 14 -12.60 -9.49 33.45
C SER A 14 -13.52 -10.60 32.89
N LEU A 15 -14.31 -11.27 33.75
CA LEU A 15 -15.27 -12.33 33.37
C LEU A 15 -16.42 -11.83 32.47
N ASP A 16 -17.08 -10.72 32.82
CA ASP A 16 -18.21 -10.18 32.02
C ASP A 16 -17.76 -9.78 30.62
N ASN A 17 -16.53 -9.25 30.53
CA ASN A 17 -15.87 -8.93 29.27
C ASN A 17 -15.62 -10.21 28.44
N ILE A 18 -15.18 -11.32 29.05
CA ILE A 18 -14.91 -12.58 28.35
C ILE A 18 -16.20 -13.19 27.78
N GLU A 19 -17.30 -13.16 28.52
CA GLU A 19 -18.60 -13.67 28.05
C GLU A 19 -19.14 -12.86 26.87
N GLU A 20 -19.02 -11.54 26.93
CA GLU A 20 -19.35 -10.64 25.82
C GLU A 20 -18.51 -10.98 24.57
N TRP A 21 -17.20 -11.17 24.75
CA TRP A 21 -16.32 -11.57 23.65
C TRP A 21 -16.68 -12.95 23.09
N LYS A 22 -16.99 -13.92 23.95
CA LYS A 22 -17.43 -15.25 23.52
C LYS A 22 -18.67 -15.15 22.64
N TRP A 23 -19.65 -14.31 23.02
CA TRP A 23 -20.83 -14.07 22.22
C TRP A 23 -20.50 -13.37 20.89
N LYS A 24 -19.69 -12.30 20.90
CA LYS A 24 -19.23 -11.61 19.67
C LYS A 24 -18.52 -12.54 18.70
N LEU A 25 -17.60 -13.37 19.18
CA LEU A 25 -16.87 -14.33 18.35
C LEU A 25 -17.79 -15.43 17.81
N THR A 26 -18.74 -15.91 18.61
CA THR A 26 -19.75 -16.88 18.16
C THR A 26 -20.64 -16.27 17.09
N MET A 27 -21.04 -15.01 17.23
CA MET A 27 -21.81 -14.28 16.23
C MET A 27 -21.01 -14.09 14.94
N LEU A 28 -19.74 -13.67 15.04
CA LEU A 28 -18.84 -13.55 13.89
C LEU A 28 -18.74 -14.87 13.12
N MET A 29 -18.66 -16.02 13.81
CA MET A 29 -18.57 -17.32 13.16
C MET A 29 -19.84 -17.72 12.41
N ARG A 30 -21.01 -17.32 12.91
CA ARG A 30 -22.30 -17.61 12.27
C ARG A 30 -22.59 -16.68 11.09
N ASN A 31 -22.18 -15.43 11.19
CA ASN A 31 -22.37 -14.45 10.15
C ASN A 31 -21.44 -14.76 8.97
N LYS A 32 -21.92 -14.75 7.73
CA LYS A 32 -21.08 -14.98 6.54
C LYS A 32 -20.50 -13.69 5.96
N ASP A 33 -21.15 -12.57 6.20
CA ASP A 33 -20.81 -11.28 5.61
C ASP A 33 -19.72 -10.56 6.41
N GLU A 34 -19.65 -10.83 7.72
CA GLU A 34 -18.62 -10.29 8.60
C GLU A 34 -17.38 -11.16 8.62
N GLN A 35 -16.23 -10.55 8.34
CA GLN A 35 -14.94 -11.23 8.34
C GLN A 35 -14.16 -11.02 9.64
N GLU A 36 -14.37 -9.88 10.31
CA GLU A 36 -13.62 -9.48 11.50
C GLU A 36 -14.45 -8.66 12.49
N VAL A 37 -14.06 -8.74 13.77
CA VAL A 37 -14.54 -7.88 14.85
C VAL A 37 -13.38 -7.02 15.32
N VAL A 38 -13.60 -5.71 15.35
CA VAL A 38 -12.60 -4.70 15.76
C VAL A 38 -13.07 -4.02 17.04
N SER A 39 -12.26 -4.08 18.10
CA SER A 39 -12.49 -3.30 19.32
C SER A 39 -11.37 -2.29 19.51
N ARG A 40 -11.75 -1.01 19.61
CA ARG A 40 -10.85 0.12 19.88
C ARG A 40 -10.71 0.42 21.38
N GLU A 41 -11.37 -0.38 22.21
CA GLU A 41 -11.29 -0.23 23.66
C GLU A 41 -9.88 -0.62 24.14
N ARG A 42 -9.34 0.17 25.07
CA ARG A 42 -8.04 -0.14 25.68
C ARG A 42 -8.20 -1.41 26.51
N LYS A 43 -7.64 -2.52 26.02
CA LYS A 43 -7.51 -3.76 26.78
C LYS A 43 -6.13 -3.83 27.40
N ASP A 44 -6.07 -4.25 28.66
CA ASP A 44 -4.80 -4.61 29.28
C ASP A 44 -4.19 -5.81 28.56
N ARG A 45 -2.87 -5.94 28.63
CA ARG A 45 -2.14 -7.04 27.98
C ARG A 45 -2.68 -8.41 28.40
N ARG A 46 -3.03 -8.57 29.69
CA ARG A 46 -3.55 -9.83 30.24
C ARG A 46 -4.94 -10.17 29.69
N ASP A 47 -5.81 -9.18 29.54
CA ASP A 47 -7.14 -9.38 28.97
C ASP A 47 -7.04 -9.77 27.49
N PHE A 48 -6.09 -9.19 26.76
CA PHE A 48 -5.81 -9.60 25.39
C PHE A 48 -5.29 -11.03 25.32
N ASP A 49 -4.37 -11.44 26.20
CA ASP A 49 -3.85 -12.82 26.21
C ASP A 49 -5.00 -13.84 26.41
N HIS A 50 -5.91 -13.61 27.35
CA HIS A 50 -7.10 -14.45 27.54
C HIS A 50 -8.00 -14.49 26.29
N LEU A 51 -8.24 -13.34 25.67
CA LEU A 51 -9.02 -13.23 24.44
C LEU A 51 -8.33 -13.95 23.27
N SER A 52 -7.01 -13.88 23.19
CA SER A 52 -6.23 -14.52 22.13
C SER A 52 -6.31 -16.04 22.22
N ILE A 53 -6.26 -16.60 23.44
CA ILE A 53 -6.45 -18.03 23.70
C ILE A 53 -7.87 -18.44 23.32
N LEU A 54 -8.88 -17.64 23.69
CA LEU A 54 -10.28 -17.91 23.34
C LEU A 54 -10.49 -17.93 21.82
N ALA A 55 -9.98 -16.93 21.11
CA ALA A 55 -10.06 -16.83 19.66
C ALA A 55 -9.35 -18.00 18.98
N THR A 56 -8.14 -18.33 19.43
CA THR A 56 -7.35 -19.45 18.89
C THR A 56 -8.09 -20.78 19.07
N ARG A 57 -8.75 -20.98 20.22
CA ARG A 57 -9.58 -22.17 20.48
C ARG A 57 -10.79 -22.27 19.55
N MET A 58 -11.30 -21.13 19.08
CA MET A 58 -12.38 -21.06 18.08
C MET A 58 -11.87 -21.12 16.63
N GLY A 59 -10.56 -21.27 16.40
CA GLY A 59 -9.97 -21.27 15.06
C GLY A 59 -9.89 -19.88 14.41
N LEU A 60 -9.98 -18.82 15.21
CA LEU A 60 -9.89 -17.43 14.75
C LEU A 60 -8.48 -16.88 14.95
N TYR A 61 -8.11 -15.94 14.09
CA TYR A 61 -6.86 -15.19 14.19
C TYR A 61 -7.10 -13.93 15.03
N SER A 62 -6.27 -13.72 16.04
CA SER A 62 -6.33 -12.51 16.86
C SER A 62 -5.01 -11.73 16.76
N ARG A 63 -5.11 -10.40 16.77
CA ARG A 63 -3.94 -9.52 16.80
C ARG A 63 -4.27 -8.25 17.55
N GLN A 64 -3.35 -7.86 18.43
CA GLN A 64 -3.33 -6.54 19.04
C GLN A 64 -2.42 -5.64 18.20
N TYR A 65 -2.97 -4.54 17.70
CA TYR A 65 -2.19 -3.44 17.13
C TYR A 65 -1.90 -2.41 18.23
N THR A 66 -1.82 -1.13 17.91
CA THR A 66 -1.44 -0.07 18.86
C THR A 66 -2.32 -0.04 20.12
N LYS A 67 -3.63 0.14 19.96
CA LYS A 67 -4.63 0.11 21.05
C LYS A 67 -5.89 -0.65 20.65
N VAL A 68 -5.86 -1.29 19.48
CA VAL A 68 -7.01 -1.92 18.86
C VAL A 68 -6.78 -3.41 18.82
N VAL A 69 -7.78 -4.17 19.26
CA VAL A 69 -7.80 -5.62 19.15
C VAL A 69 -8.66 -6.00 17.96
N VAL A 70 -8.12 -6.84 17.09
CA VAL A 70 -8.82 -7.37 15.93
C VAL A 70 -8.85 -8.88 16.04
N VAL A 71 -10.04 -9.46 15.84
CA VAL A 71 -10.22 -10.89 15.68
C VAL A 71 -10.87 -11.17 14.33
N SER A 72 -10.29 -12.06 13.54
CA SER A 72 -10.67 -12.30 12.16
C SER A 72 -10.69 -13.79 11.83
N LYS A 73 -11.50 -14.14 10.82
CA LYS A 73 -11.52 -15.49 10.23
C LYS A 73 -10.31 -15.77 9.35
N VAL A 74 -9.65 -14.72 8.86
CA VAL A 74 -8.48 -14.84 7.99
C VAL A 74 -7.22 -14.42 8.73
N PRO A 75 -6.04 -14.90 8.29
CA PRO A 75 -4.77 -14.47 8.85
C PRO A 75 -4.62 -12.95 8.85
N LEU A 76 -4.30 -12.39 10.01
CA LEU A 76 -4.14 -10.96 10.18
C LEU A 76 -2.72 -10.52 9.83
N PRO A 77 -2.55 -9.46 9.02
CA PRO A 77 -1.24 -8.93 8.67
C PRO A 77 -0.51 -8.36 9.89
N ASN A 78 0.82 -8.26 9.81
CA ASN A 78 1.62 -7.69 10.89
C ASN A 78 1.40 -6.18 11.08
N TYR A 79 1.07 -5.46 10.00
CA TYR A 79 0.86 -4.01 10.02
C TYR A 79 -0.46 -3.64 9.32
N ARG A 80 -1.20 -2.70 9.92
CA ARG A 80 -2.46 -2.14 9.40
C ARG A 80 -2.46 -0.64 9.55
N SER A 81 -2.37 0.05 8.41
CA SER A 81 -2.28 1.51 8.36
C SER A 81 -3.58 2.24 8.73
N ASP A 82 -4.71 1.52 8.74
CA ASP A 82 -6.02 1.99 9.17
C ASP A 82 -6.18 1.99 10.70
N LEU A 83 -5.38 1.19 11.41
CA LEU A 83 -5.40 1.05 12.88
C LEU A 83 -4.17 1.68 13.55
N ASP A 84 -3.32 2.33 12.76
CA ASP A 84 -2.11 2.98 13.24
C ASP A 84 -2.39 4.43 13.64
N ASP A 85 -2.67 4.64 14.93
CA ASP A 85 -2.87 5.98 15.51
C ASP A 85 -1.65 6.91 15.34
N LYS A 86 -0.46 6.35 15.12
CA LYS A 86 0.79 7.10 14.94
C LYS A 86 1.06 7.39 13.48
N ARG A 87 0.21 6.93 12.56
CA ARG A 87 0.36 7.24 11.15
C ARG A 87 0.30 8.76 11.01
N PRO A 88 1.40 9.41 10.60
CA PRO A 88 1.38 10.85 10.43
C PRO A 88 0.36 11.14 9.34
N GLN A 89 -0.70 11.89 9.70
CA GLN A 89 -1.61 12.48 8.73
C GLN A 89 -0.82 13.57 8.00
N ARG A 90 0.04 13.15 7.06
CA ARG A 90 0.64 14.07 6.12
C ARG A 90 -0.48 14.49 5.18
N GLU A 91 -1.12 15.61 5.51
CA GLU A 91 -2.00 16.30 4.58
C GLU A 91 -1.18 16.62 3.33
N VAL A 92 -1.52 15.97 2.22
CA VAL A 92 -1.00 16.37 0.92
C VAL A 92 -1.80 17.58 0.50
N VAL A 93 -1.30 18.77 0.86
CA VAL A 93 -1.87 20.03 0.40
C VAL A 93 -1.52 20.15 -1.08
N LEU A 94 -2.48 19.81 -1.94
CA LEU A 94 -2.35 20.06 -3.38
C LEU A 94 -2.59 21.55 -3.62
N PRO A 95 -1.66 22.27 -4.26
CA PRO A 95 -1.88 23.66 -4.63
C PRO A 95 -3.14 23.78 -5.48
N PHE A 96 -3.99 24.77 -5.20
CA PHE A 96 -5.25 24.99 -5.94
C PHE A 96 -5.04 25.11 -7.47
N GLY A 97 -3.87 25.57 -7.91
CA GLY A 97 -3.51 25.70 -9.33
C GLY A 97 -3.01 24.41 -10.00
N LEU A 98 -2.70 23.36 -9.24
CA LEU A 98 -2.04 22.16 -9.77
C LEU A 98 -2.85 21.49 -10.89
N GLN A 99 -4.18 21.43 -10.72
CA GLN A 99 -5.05 20.86 -11.76
C GLN A 99 -4.97 21.64 -13.07
N ARG A 100 -4.89 22.98 -13.00
CA ARG A 100 -4.75 23.84 -14.19
C ARG A 100 -3.39 23.65 -14.86
N GLU A 101 -2.32 23.53 -14.08
CA GLU A 101 -0.98 23.28 -14.61
C GLU A 101 -0.86 21.91 -15.28
N VAL A 102 -1.37 20.87 -14.64
CA VAL A 102 -1.42 19.51 -15.20
C VAL A 102 -2.23 19.49 -16.49
N HIS A 103 -3.40 20.14 -16.51
CA HIS A 103 -4.23 20.27 -17.70
C HIS A 103 -3.49 21.00 -18.83
N ALA A 104 -2.88 22.16 -18.54
CA ALA A 104 -2.11 22.90 -19.53
C ALA A 104 -0.92 22.11 -20.09
N HIS A 105 -0.26 21.31 -19.25
CA HIS A 105 0.85 20.46 -19.67
C HIS A 105 0.37 19.31 -20.59
N LEU A 106 -0.75 18.68 -20.25
CA LEU A 106 -1.41 17.65 -21.08
C LEU A 106 -1.83 18.21 -22.43
N GLU A 107 -2.52 19.35 -22.46
CA GLU A 107 -2.92 20.03 -23.69
C GLU A 107 -1.70 20.34 -24.56
N ARG A 108 -0.66 20.93 -23.98
CA ARG A 108 0.59 21.23 -24.71
C ARG A 108 1.25 19.97 -25.29
N TYR A 109 1.22 18.85 -24.55
CA TYR A 109 1.74 17.57 -25.02
C TYR A 109 0.91 17.01 -26.17
N ILE A 110 -0.42 17.06 -26.07
CA ILE A 110 -1.35 16.61 -27.12
C ILE A 110 -1.16 17.47 -28.38
N SER A 111 -1.09 18.80 -28.25
CA SER A 111 -0.83 19.70 -29.37
C SER A 111 0.54 19.47 -30.01
N ARG A 112 1.59 19.21 -29.23
CA ARG A 112 2.90 18.86 -29.80
C ARG A 112 2.89 17.52 -30.50
N LYS A 113 2.13 16.54 -29.98
CA LYS A 113 1.97 15.23 -30.62
C LYS A 113 1.20 15.35 -31.94
N SER A 114 0.18 16.21 -32.02
CA SER A 114 -0.56 16.48 -33.26
C SER A 114 0.25 17.29 -34.27
N LEU A 115 0.98 18.32 -33.82
CA LEU A 115 1.85 19.11 -34.69
C LEU A 115 2.98 18.27 -35.28
N ASN A 116 3.68 17.46 -34.48
CA ASN A 116 4.70 16.57 -35.04
C ASN A 116 4.10 15.63 -36.12
N LYS A 117 2.86 15.14 -35.93
CA LYS A 117 2.15 14.34 -36.95
C LYS A 117 1.88 15.11 -38.25
N GLU A 118 1.61 16.41 -38.18
CA GLU A 118 1.35 17.29 -39.33
C GLU A 118 2.64 17.73 -40.04
N TYR A 119 3.72 18.03 -39.30
CA TYR A 119 5.05 18.29 -39.87
C TYR A 119 5.64 17.06 -40.59
N PHE A 120 5.30 15.83 -40.16
CA PHE A 120 5.60 14.60 -40.91
C PHE A 120 4.81 14.49 -42.22
N LEU A 121 3.61 15.10 -42.33
CA LEU A 121 2.81 15.08 -43.55
C LEU A 121 3.23 16.20 -44.53
N ASP A 122 3.49 17.42 -44.04
CA ASP A 122 3.88 18.56 -44.89
C ASP A 122 5.27 18.39 -45.51
N THR A 123 6.19 17.70 -44.83
CA THR A 123 7.50 17.36 -45.42
C THR A 123 7.36 16.27 -46.51
N THR A 124 6.30 15.46 -46.45
CA THR A 124 6.03 14.42 -47.47
C THR A 124 5.22 14.91 -48.66
N LEU A 125 4.48 16.03 -48.56
CA LEU A 125 3.70 16.56 -49.67
C LEU A 125 4.51 17.37 -50.70
N SER A 126 5.72 17.86 -50.36
CA SER A 126 6.57 18.62 -51.31
C SER A 126 7.62 17.80 -52.05
N ARG A 127 7.72 16.48 -51.85
CA ARG A 127 8.63 15.63 -52.65
C ARG A 127 7.99 14.31 -53.07
N SER A 128 7.75 14.24 -54.37
CA SER A 128 7.76 13.05 -55.20
C SER A 128 6.47 12.26 -55.26
N SER A 129 5.83 12.39 -56.42
CA SER A 129 5.10 11.33 -57.09
C SER A 129 5.90 10.01 -57.10
N SER A 130 5.15 8.90 -57.09
CA SER A 130 5.55 7.50 -57.36
C SER A 130 6.36 6.83 -56.24
N PHE A 131 6.03 5.65 -55.68
CA PHE A 131 5.37 4.46 -56.23
C PHE A 131 4.62 3.67 -55.14
N CYS A 132 3.69 2.84 -55.62
CA CYS A 132 2.88 1.84 -54.92
C CYS A 132 3.72 0.77 -54.20
N SER A 133 3.32 0.33 -52.99
CA SER A 133 2.93 -1.07 -52.75
C SER A 133 2.48 -1.30 -51.31
N ILE A 134 1.35 -2.00 -51.22
CA ILE A 134 0.78 -2.68 -50.06
C ILE A 134 1.71 -3.82 -49.64
N ASP A 135 2.03 -3.90 -48.35
CA ASP A 135 1.93 -5.18 -47.63
C ASP A 135 1.65 -4.95 -46.15
N THR A 136 0.71 -5.72 -45.63
CA THR A 136 0.21 -5.70 -44.26
C THR A 136 0.75 -6.94 -43.57
N GLY A 137 1.48 -6.76 -42.47
CA GLY A 137 1.52 -7.78 -41.43
C GLY A 137 2.85 -7.95 -40.72
N GLY A 138 2.82 -7.72 -39.40
CA GLY A 138 3.65 -8.50 -38.48
C GLY A 138 4.87 -7.80 -37.88
N GLY A 139 4.63 -7.07 -36.79
CA GLY A 139 5.45 -7.15 -35.57
C GLY A 139 6.95 -6.88 -35.71
N VAL A 140 7.33 -5.62 -35.88
CA VAL A 140 8.69 -5.16 -35.60
C VAL A 140 8.63 -4.15 -34.45
N HIS A 141 8.75 -4.66 -33.23
CA HIS A 141 8.93 -3.84 -32.03
C HIS A 141 10.40 -3.42 -31.94
N GLU A 142 10.90 -2.74 -32.96
CA GLU A 142 12.26 -2.25 -33.01
C GLU A 142 12.23 -0.73 -32.97
N GLN A 143 13.09 -0.17 -32.11
CA GLN A 143 13.51 1.23 -32.17
C GLN A 143 12.65 2.29 -31.46
N LYS A 144 12.18 2.02 -30.23
CA LYS A 144 11.75 3.08 -29.31
C LYS A 144 12.11 2.87 -27.84
N GLU A 145 13.21 2.19 -27.55
CA GLU A 145 13.97 2.52 -26.35
C GLU A 145 14.99 3.55 -26.79
N THR A 146 14.64 4.80 -26.53
CA THR A 146 15.55 5.94 -26.57
C THR A 146 16.91 5.49 -26.07
N LEU A 147 17.86 5.47 -26.99
CA LEU A 147 19.29 5.34 -26.74
C LEU A 147 19.65 6.58 -25.91
N ILE A 148 19.32 6.52 -24.62
CA ILE A 148 19.76 7.43 -23.58
C ILE A 148 21.25 7.37 -23.73
N LYS A 149 21.85 8.47 -24.18
CA LYS A 149 23.29 8.66 -24.22
C LYS A 149 23.80 8.43 -22.81
N ARG A 150 24.16 7.17 -22.53
CA ARG A 150 24.62 6.65 -21.25
C ARG A 150 25.92 7.38 -20.97
N SER A 151 25.84 8.44 -20.18
CA SER A 151 27.03 9.25 -19.93
C SER A 151 28.03 8.34 -19.19
N ILE A 152 29.27 8.32 -19.67
CA ILE A 152 30.35 7.50 -19.10
C ILE A 152 30.52 7.81 -17.60
N ALA A 153 30.21 9.05 -17.19
CA ALA A 153 30.16 9.46 -15.79
C ALA A 153 29.03 8.79 -14.99
N ALA A 154 27.81 8.68 -15.54
CA ALA A 154 26.70 7.99 -14.89
C ALA A 154 27.01 6.49 -14.73
N GLU A 155 27.62 5.87 -15.73
CA GLU A 155 28.02 4.46 -15.67
C GLU A 155 29.13 4.18 -14.64
N LYS A 156 30.13 5.07 -14.55
CA LYS A 156 31.16 5.03 -13.51
C LYS A 156 30.62 5.19 -12.09
N ILE A 157 29.46 5.81 -11.91
CA ILE A 157 28.82 5.99 -10.60
C ILE A 157 27.81 4.86 -10.30
N LEU A 158 27.08 4.39 -11.31
CA LEU A 158 26.08 3.32 -11.19
C LEU A 158 26.72 1.94 -10.96
N GLY A 159 27.87 1.66 -11.58
CA GLY A 159 28.60 0.39 -11.40
C GLY A 159 28.97 0.13 -9.94
N PRO A 160 29.80 0.98 -9.30
CA PRO A 160 30.20 0.82 -7.90
C PRO A 160 29.01 0.79 -6.93
N LYS A 161 27.98 1.61 -7.15
CA LYS A 161 26.75 1.61 -6.33
C LYS A 161 25.97 0.31 -6.44
N SER A 162 25.86 -0.27 -7.64
CA SER A 162 25.14 -1.54 -7.81
C SER A 162 25.86 -2.70 -7.14
N LEU A 163 27.21 -2.71 -7.16
CA LEU A 163 28.03 -3.70 -6.48
C LEU A 163 27.94 -3.57 -4.95
N GLN A 164 27.96 -2.33 -4.43
CA GLN A 164 27.74 -2.09 -3.00
C GLN A 164 26.36 -2.56 -2.52
N LEU A 165 25.31 -2.32 -3.31
CA LEU A 165 23.96 -2.78 -2.98
C LEU A 165 23.87 -4.32 -2.99
N ARG A 166 24.50 -4.99 -3.96
CA ARG A 166 24.57 -6.45 -4.02
C ARG A 166 25.29 -7.06 -2.80
N ASN A 167 26.42 -6.48 -2.40
CA ASN A 167 27.15 -6.95 -1.23
C ASN A 167 26.31 -6.80 0.05
N LYS A 168 25.66 -5.65 0.25
CA LYS A 168 24.73 -5.45 1.38
C LYS A 168 23.57 -6.45 1.37
N GLN A 169 23.03 -6.76 0.19
CA GLN A 169 21.97 -7.75 0.06
C GLN A 169 22.45 -9.16 0.45
N GLN A 170 23.68 -9.52 0.08
CA GLN A 170 24.30 -10.79 0.49
C GLN A 170 24.56 -10.82 2.00
N ASP A 171 25.06 -9.72 2.58
CA ASP A 171 25.27 -9.60 4.03
C ASP A 171 23.94 -9.75 4.79
N TRP A 172 22.86 -9.15 4.30
CA TRP A 172 21.53 -9.31 4.88
C TRP A 172 21.05 -10.76 4.84
N GLN A 173 21.20 -11.43 3.69
CA GLN A 173 20.84 -12.84 3.56
C GLN A 173 21.65 -13.73 4.49
N ASN A 174 22.95 -13.48 4.61
CA ASN A 174 23.85 -14.26 5.47
C ASN A 174 23.62 -13.95 6.96
N SER A 175 23.26 -12.71 7.31
CA SER A 175 22.95 -12.29 8.68
C SER A 175 21.59 -12.80 9.18
N GLY A 176 20.64 -13.04 8.28
CA GLY A 176 19.36 -13.69 8.59
C GLY A 176 19.45 -15.22 8.64
N HIS A 177 20.57 -15.80 8.21
CA HIS A 177 20.81 -17.24 8.19
C HIS A 177 21.72 -17.65 9.37
N ILE A 178 21.45 -17.14 10.57
CA ILE A 178 22.07 -17.59 11.82
C ILE A 178 20.96 -17.91 12.84
N VAL A 179 20.78 -19.22 13.03
CA VAL A 179 20.10 -19.97 14.10
C VAL A 179 18.59 -20.23 13.94
N MET A 180 18.31 -21.48 13.52
CA MET A 180 17.12 -22.27 13.88
C MET A 180 17.04 -22.48 15.39
#